data_AF-W5J720-F1
#
_entry.id   AF-W5J720-F1
#
_cell.length_a   1.000
_cell.length_b   1.000
_cell.length_c   1.000
_cell.angle_alpha   90.00
_cell.angle_beta   90.00
_cell.angle_gamma   90.00
#
_symmetry.space_group_name_H-M   'P 1'
#
loop_
_entity.id
_entity.type
_entity.pdbx_description
1 polymer ?
#
loop_
_entity_poly.entity_id
_entity_poly.type
_entity_poly.pdbx_seq_one_letter_code
_entity_poly.pdbx_strand_id
1 'polypeptide(L)'
;MLKLCSRWSSAPKRFFSSALYLTGDKAREQYAVLVPYLDFQHKLGDWDRLRRNVRLRRSSIDCDSLKLQWELYRDVELRKKQIEQSRIELQKRIQQSVDEAEKKHLKSRAILAREDLKALKEQSYAVADAFIANNFLALPNDLHERTPEEEGKILYENVAPSSRQPRSKDVLQAGARTIQEQFEEYDALCFYMTDDAAFMDLQLPIRCCETFQRDNFIVFSNPDFVRSFLVEAAMVDKETLHLIREDEEPADKVNLLHLCGGGTLLSYLGYFTKLSVFPSALPLKLVARGKRYRQHQVQSNTVHMFGACRSYEEAEALFDETLLTYRRFYDQLPVEYRLVQVAACDLQPAESMRIDVELYDWQNRGYVKIGDLSFYGDFLSKRIAFIYQDGKAQRFPHIVAGQAISSVELIKLLLGNGVLAKDLPFLSYHS
;
A
#
# COMPACT_ATOMS: atom_id res chain seq x y z
N MET A 1 11.77 -16.59 20.52
CA MET A 1 12.01 -15.36 21.31
C MET A 1 12.56 -14.33 20.33
N LEU A 2 11.76 -13.34 19.92
CA LEU A 2 12.14 -12.43 18.81
C LEU A 2 13.26 -11.49 19.28
N LYS A 3 14.43 -11.54 18.61
CA LYS A 3 15.57 -10.66 18.90
C LYS A 3 15.59 -9.50 17.90
N LEU A 4 15.32 -8.29 18.37
CA LEU A 4 15.66 -7.04 17.66
C LEU A 4 17.15 -6.77 17.90
N CYS A 5 17.97 -6.67 16.85
CA CYS A 5 19.41 -6.46 17.00
C CYS A 5 19.90 -5.30 16.12
N SER A 6 20.69 -4.41 16.72
CA SER A 6 21.22 -3.16 16.16
C SER A 6 22.59 -3.31 15.46
N ARG A 7 22.93 -4.49 14.93
CA ARG A 7 24.22 -4.71 14.24
C ARG A 7 24.07 -5.05 12.76
N TRP A 8 24.56 -4.12 11.94
CA TRP A 8 24.74 -4.24 10.51
C TRP A 8 25.87 -5.23 10.20
N SER A 9 25.50 -6.45 9.87
CA SER A 9 26.30 -7.32 9.01
C SER A 9 25.64 -7.30 7.64
N SER A 10 26.41 -7.00 6.60
CA SER A 10 25.96 -6.99 5.20
C SER A 10 25.11 -8.24 4.94
N ALA A 11 23.80 -8.05 4.78
CA ALA A 11 22.89 -9.14 4.48
C ALA A 11 23.38 -9.82 3.18
N PRO A 12 23.42 -11.17 3.12
CA PRO A 12 23.74 -11.85 1.88
C PRO A 12 22.80 -11.35 0.77
N LYS A 13 23.35 -11.07 -0.42
CA LYS A 13 22.55 -10.71 -1.60
C LYS A 13 21.54 -11.84 -1.84
N ARG A 14 20.26 -11.57 -1.59
CA ARG A 14 19.18 -12.53 -1.82
C ARG A 14 18.88 -12.57 -3.32
N PHE A 15 18.79 -13.76 -3.88
CA PHE A 15 18.82 -14.02 -5.33
C PHE A 15 17.45 -13.94 -6.04
N PHE A 16 16.40 -13.52 -5.34
CA PHE A 16 15.05 -13.55 -5.88
C PHE A 16 14.53 -12.17 -6.25
N SER A 17 13.85 -12.12 -7.40
CA SER A 17 13.25 -10.96 -8.04
C SER A 17 11.98 -10.45 -7.33
N SER A 18 11.11 -11.35 -6.86
CA SER A 18 9.79 -10.99 -6.31
C SER A 18 9.31 -11.99 -5.25
N ALA A 19 8.68 -11.47 -4.19
CA ALA A 19 7.93 -12.22 -3.19
C ALA A 19 6.45 -12.37 -3.55
N LEU A 20 5.93 -11.47 -4.39
CA LEU A 20 4.54 -11.45 -4.83
C LEU A 20 4.27 -12.42 -6.00
N TYR A 21 5.26 -12.63 -6.86
CA TYR A 21 5.17 -13.53 -8.00
C TYR A 21 6.36 -14.48 -8.04
N LEU A 22 6.09 -15.78 -7.84
CA LEU A 22 7.07 -16.85 -7.97
C LEU A 22 6.79 -17.65 -9.25
N THR A 23 7.81 -17.79 -10.09
CA THR A 23 7.78 -18.68 -11.24
C THR A 23 7.74 -20.15 -10.81
N GLY A 24 7.31 -21.04 -11.70
CA GLY A 24 7.02 -22.44 -11.36
C GLY A 24 8.25 -23.27 -10.95
N ASP A 25 9.44 -22.87 -11.35
CA ASP A 25 10.73 -23.39 -10.85
C ASP A 25 10.97 -22.99 -9.38
N LYS A 26 10.80 -21.70 -9.07
CA LYS A 26 11.00 -21.13 -7.72
C LYS A 26 9.92 -21.58 -6.72
N ALA A 27 8.68 -21.75 -7.19
CA ALA A 27 7.54 -22.17 -6.37
C ALA A 27 7.64 -23.63 -5.87
N ARG A 28 8.62 -24.42 -6.36
CA ARG A 28 8.92 -25.76 -5.83
C ARG A 28 9.72 -25.71 -4.53
N GLU A 29 10.58 -24.70 -4.41
CA GLU A 29 11.46 -24.50 -3.27
C GLU A 29 10.81 -23.59 -2.23
N GLN A 30 9.95 -22.69 -2.69
CA GLN A 30 9.31 -21.68 -1.85
C GLN A 30 7.80 -21.64 -1.99
N TYR A 31 7.12 -21.40 -0.88
CA TYR A 31 5.68 -21.29 -0.84
C TYR A 31 5.20 -19.98 -1.48
N ALA A 32 4.56 -20.09 -2.65
CA ALA A 32 3.83 -18.99 -3.26
C ALA A 32 2.58 -18.68 -2.43
N VAL A 33 2.56 -17.51 -1.77
CA VAL A 33 1.42 -17.14 -0.95
C VAL A 33 0.18 -17.00 -1.81
N LEU A 34 0.23 -16.23 -2.90
CA LEU A 34 -0.86 -16.07 -3.86
C LEU A 34 -0.30 -15.81 -5.26
N VAL A 35 -1.15 -15.84 -6.27
CA VAL A 35 -0.84 -15.32 -7.60
C VAL A 35 -1.69 -14.06 -7.82
N PRO A 36 -1.08 -12.87 -8.00
CA PRO A 36 -1.83 -11.63 -8.18
C PRO A 36 -2.63 -11.68 -9.50
N TYR A 37 -3.74 -10.96 -9.56
CA TYR A 37 -4.47 -10.77 -10.81
C TYR A 37 -3.69 -9.79 -11.72
N LEU A 38 -3.11 -10.33 -12.80
CA LEU A 38 -2.31 -9.57 -13.76
C LEU A 38 -3.20 -9.03 -14.89
N ASP A 39 -3.70 -7.82 -14.73
CA ASP A 39 -4.59 -7.16 -15.70
C ASP A 39 -3.79 -6.57 -16.89
N PHE A 40 -3.22 -7.45 -17.73
CA PHE A 40 -2.42 -7.04 -18.88
C PHE A 40 -3.23 -6.22 -19.88
N GLN A 41 -4.51 -6.55 -20.07
CA GLN A 41 -5.38 -5.85 -21.02
C GLN A 41 -5.58 -4.40 -20.59
N HIS A 42 -5.91 -4.17 -19.32
CA HIS A 42 -6.04 -2.80 -18.83
C HIS A 42 -4.69 -2.08 -18.86
N LYS A 43 -3.63 -2.65 -18.30
CA LYS A 43 -2.35 -1.94 -18.11
C LYS A 43 -1.55 -1.71 -19.40
N LEU A 44 -1.62 -2.64 -20.36
CA LEU A 44 -0.81 -2.64 -21.57
C LEU A 44 -1.65 -2.49 -22.86
N GLY A 45 -2.97 -2.27 -22.73
CA GLY A 45 -3.87 -2.02 -23.86
C GLY A 45 -3.77 -0.60 -24.44
N ASP A 46 -3.33 0.37 -23.63
CA ASP A 46 -3.14 1.77 -24.02
C ASP A 46 -1.76 2.25 -23.57
N TRP A 47 -0.81 2.21 -24.50
CA TRP A 47 0.59 2.59 -24.25
C TRP A 47 0.78 4.09 -24.10
N ASP A 48 -0.06 4.91 -24.72
CA ASP A 48 0.05 6.37 -24.62
C ASP A 48 -0.41 6.85 -23.25
N ARG A 49 -1.49 6.25 -22.72
CA ARG A 49 -1.92 6.43 -21.33
C ARG A 49 -0.83 6.00 -20.35
N LEU A 50 -0.22 4.82 -20.56
CA LEU A 50 0.86 4.33 -19.69
C LEU A 50 2.07 5.26 -19.71
N ARG A 51 2.53 5.69 -20.90
CA ARG A 51 3.65 6.63 -21.05
C ARG A 51 3.37 7.97 -20.37
N ARG A 52 2.15 8.51 -20.52
CA ARG A 52 1.74 9.73 -19.82
C ARG A 52 1.81 9.54 -18.30
N ASN A 53 1.29 8.44 -17.78
CA ASN A 53 1.31 8.14 -16.34
C ASN A 53 2.76 8.03 -15.81
N VAL A 54 3.62 7.25 -16.47
CA VAL A 54 5.04 7.11 -16.11
C VAL A 54 5.77 8.45 -16.11
N ARG A 55 5.53 9.28 -17.14
CA ARG A 55 6.11 10.62 -17.27
C ARG A 55 5.68 11.55 -16.13
N LEU A 56 4.37 11.63 -15.86
CA LEU A 56 3.83 12.51 -14.81
C LEU A 56 4.31 12.10 -13.41
N ARG A 57 4.48 10.80 -13.17
CA ARG A 57 5.04 10.28 -11.91
C ARG A 57 6.56 10.38 -11.81
N ARG A 58 7.25 10.82 -12.87
CA ARG A 58 8.73 10.80 -12.98
C ARG A 58 9.32 9.42 -12.67
N SER A 59 8.61 8.36 -13.05
CA SER A 59 9.01 6.98 -12.80
C SER A 59 10.14 6.58 -13.77
N SER A 60 11.09 5.77 -13.30
CA SER A 60 12.25 5.31 -14.08
C SER A 60 11.93 4.16 -15.05
N ILE A 61 10.64 3.85 -15.27
CA ILE A 61 10.22 2.71 -16.09
C ILE A 61 10.44 3.02 -17.57
N ASP A 62 11.21 2.17 -18.23
CA ASP A 62 11.38 2.19 -19.68
C ASP A 62 10.20 1.48 -20.37
N CYS A 63 9.29 2.29 -20.91
CA CYS A 63 8.09 1.79 -21.60
C CYS A 63 8.41 1.03 -22.89
N ASP A 64 9.50 1.35 -23.59
CA ASP A 64 9.84 0.72 -24.85
C ASP A 64 10.48 -0.66 -24.61
N SER A 65 11.37 -0.76 -23.61
CA SER A 65 11.89 -2.05 -23.13
C SER A 65 10.77 -2.94 -22.59
N LEU A 66 9.85 -2.38 -21.79
CA LEU A 66 8.68 -3.11 -21.28
C LEU A 66 7.80 -3.67 -22.41
N LYS A 67 7.61 -2.91 -23.49
CA LYS A 67 6.83 -3.34 -24.66
C LYS A 67 7.48 -4.54 -25.35
N LEU A 68 8.78 -4.51 -25.57
CA LEU A 68 9.53 -5.63 -26.17
C LEU A 68 9.43 -6.90 -25.30
N GLN A 69 9.57 -6.75 -23.98
CA GLN A 69 9.44 -7.86 -23.05
C GLN A 69 8.02 -8.43 -23.01
N TRP A 70 6.99 -7.57 -23.08
CA TRP A 70 5.60 -7.99 -23.19
C TRP A 70 5.33 -8.80 -24.47
N GLU A 71 5.84 -8.33 -25.61
CA GLU A 71 5.70 -9.04 -26.89
C GLU A 71 6.34 -10.43 -26.83
N LEU A 72 7.58 -10.52 -26.31
CA LEU A 72 8.26 -11.80 -26.10
C LEU A 72 7.46 -12.73 -25.16
N TYR A 73 7.01 -12.20 -24.02
CA TYR A 73 6.21 -12.97 -23.06
C TYR A 73 4.92 -13.49 -23.70
N ARG A 74 4.19 -12.63 -24.42
CA ARG A 74 2.95 -12.98 -25.11
C ARG A 74 3.17 -14.05 -26.17
N ASP A 75 4.25 -13.97 -26.94
CA ASP A 75 4.57 -14.93 -28.00
C ASP A 75 4.91 -16.31 -27.41
N VAL A 76 5.65 -16.35 -26.29
CA VAL A 76 5.93 -17.59 -25.55
C VAL A 76 4.63 -18.21 -25.00
N GLU A 77 3.73 -17.41 -24.41
CA GLU A 77 2.44 -17.89 -23.92
C GLU A 77 1.52 -18.38 -25.05
N LEU A 78 1.51 -17.70 -26.20
CA LEU A 78 0.78 -18.14 -27.38
C LEU A 78 1.32 -19.49 -27.87
N ARG A 79 2.64 -19.64 -27.94
CA ARG A 79 3.28 -20.89 -28.38
C ARG A 79 2.96 -22.05 -27.43
N LYS A 80 2.97 -21.82 -26.11
CA LYS A 80 2.53 -22.83 -25.13
C LYS A 80 1.09 -23.27 -25.38
N LYS A 81 0.17 -22.33 -25.60
CA LYS A 81 -1.24 -22.63 -25.90
C LYS A 81 -1.39 -23.44 -27.19
N GLN A 82 -0.67 -23.08 -28.24
CA GLN A 82 -0.68 -23.82 -29.52
C GLN A 82 -0.20 -25.27 -29.35
N ILE A 83 0.88 -25.49 -28.61
CA ILE A 83 1.39 -26.85 -28.34
C ILE A 83 0.39 -27.64 -27.50
N GLU A 84 -0.20 -27.03 -26.47
CA GLU A 84 -1.20 -27.72 -25.63
C GLU A 84 -2.46 -28.10 -26.42
N GLN A 85 -2.93 -27.21 -27.30
CA GLN A 85 -4.05 -27.49 -28.19
C GLN A 85 -3.73 -28.63 -29.18
N SER A 86 -2.54 -28.61 -29.78
CA SER A 86 -2.05 -29.68 -30.64
C SER A 86 -2.00 -31.02 -29.90
N ARG A 87 -1.60 -31.03 -28.62
CA ARG A 87 -1.61 -32.26 -27.78
C ARG A 87 -3.02 -32.80 -27.58
N ILE A 88 -4.00 -31.94 -27.30
CA ILE A 88 -5.42 -32.34 -27.15
C ILE A 88 -5.95 -32.92 -28.46
N GLU A 89 -5.63 -32.30 -29.60
CA GLU A 89 -6.03 -32.77 -30.93
C GLU A 89 -5.38 -34.12 -31.29
N LEU A 90 -4.08 -34.27 -31.03
CA LEU A 90 -3.36 -35.53 -31.21
C LEU A 90 -3.97 -36.64 -30.35
N GLN A 91 -4.32 -36.36 -29.09
CA GLN A 91 -4.94 -37.34 -28.21
C GLN A 91 -6.31 -37.80 -28.72
N LYS A 92 -7.15 -36.87 -29.19
CA LYS A 92 -8.44 -37.20 -29.83
C LYS A 92 -8.23 -38.07 -31.07
N ARG A 93 -7.26 -37.72 -31.92
CA ARG A 93 -6.96 -38.44 -33.16
C ARG A 93 -6.40 -39.85 -32.90
N ILE A 94 -5.60 -40.04 -31.84
CA ILE A 94 -5.15 -41.36 -31.38
C ILE A 94 -6.33 -42.24 -30.95
N GLN A 95 -7.32 -41.67 -30.27
CA GLN A 95 -8.52 -42.40 -29.84
C GLN A 95 -9.44 -42.77 -31.01
N GLN A 96 -9.47 -41.94 -32.06
CA GLN A 96 -10.32 -42.13 -33.23
C GLN A 96 -9.69 -43.00 -34.32
N SER A 97 -8.36 -43.06 -34.39
CA SER A 97 -7.66 -43.85 -35.41
C SER A 97 -7.83 -45.35 -35.13
N VAL A 98 -8.10 -46.11 -36.19
CA VAL A 98 -8.24 -47.57 -36.17
C VAL A 98 -6.99 -48.27 -36.73
N ASP A 99 -6.13 -47.53 -37.44
CA ASP A 99 -4.88 -48.02 -38.01
C ASP A 99 -3.74 -47.98 -36.98
N GLU A 100 -3.09 -49.12 -36.75
CA GLU A 100 -1.97 -49.23 -35.82
C GLU A 100 -0.72 -48.48 -36.29
N ALA A 101 -0.51 -48.33 -37.61
CA ALA A 101 0.61 -47.55 -38.14
C ALA A 101 0.41 -46.04 -37.89
N GLU A 102 -0.79 -45.52 -38.21
CA GLU A 102 -1.16 -44.14 -37.90
C GLU A 102 -1.13 -43.87 -36.39
N LYS A 103 -1.67 -44.76 -35.54
CA LYS A 103 -1.58 -44.63 -34.08
C LYS A 103 -0.16 -44.52 -33.58
N LYS A 104 0.77 -45.33 -34.12
CA LYS A 104 2.19 -45.29 -33.73
C LYS A 104 2.82 -43.94 -34.07
N HIS A 105 2.52 -43.40 -35.26
CA HIS A 105 3.00 -42.08 -35.69
C HIS A 105 2.37 -40.93 -34.88
N LEU A 106 1.09 -41.00 -34.56
CA LEU A 106 0.44 -39.99 -33.72
C LEU A 106 0.98 -40.01 -32.28
N LYS A 107 1.26 -41.19 -31.73
CA LYS A 107 1.91 -41.34 -30.42
C LYS A 107 3.31 -40.72 -30.39
N SER A 108 4.13 -40.92 -31.42
CA SER A 108 5.46 -40.29 -31.47
C SER A 108 5.38 -38.77 -31.53
N ARG A 109 4.46 -38.20 -32.34
CA ARG A 109 4.21 -36.75 -32.36
C ARG A 109 3.72 -36.20 -31.04
N ALA A 110 2.88 -36.95 -30.31
CA ALA A 110 2.40 -36.55 -28.99
C ALA A 110 3.51 -36.54 -27.94
N ILE A 111 4.48 -37.46 -28.04
CA ILE A 111 5.69 -37.47 -27.20
C ILE A 111 6.55 -36.24 -27.50
N LEU A 112 6.85 -35.96 -28.77
CA LEU A 112 7.61 -34.77 -29.16
C LEU A 112 6.94 -33.48 -28.67
N ALA A 113 5.63 -33.33 -28.89
CA ALA A 113 4.89 -32.15 -28.40
C ALA A 113 4.92 -32.01 -26.86
N ARG A 114 4.98 -33.13 -26.12
CA ARG A 114 5.15 -33.11 -24.66
C ARG A 114 6.55 -32.65 -24.26
N GLU A 115 7.59 -33.11 -24.95
CA GLU A 115 8.98 -32.72 -24.71
C GLU A 115 9.19 -31.25 -25.04
N ASP A 116 8.71 -30.78 -26.21
CA ASP A 116 8.74 -29.38 -26.61
C ASP A 116 8.05 -28.47 -25.59
N LEU A 117 6.87 -28.87 -25.11
CA LEU A 117 6.16 -28.11 -24.09
C LEU A 117 6.93 -28.05 -22.78
N LYS A 118 7.58 -29.15 -22.38
CA LYS A 118 8.39 -29.19 -21.17
C LYS A 118 9.57 -28.22 -21.28
N ALA A 119 10.32 -28.29 -22.38
CA ALA A 119 11.44 -27.38 -22.64
C ALA A 119 10.99 -25.91 -22.70
N LEU A 120 9.88 -25.62 -23.38
CA LEU A 120 9.33 -24.27 -23.47
C LEU A 120 8.88 -23.73 -22.10
N LYS A 121 8.30 -24.58 -21.24
CA LYS A 121 7.95 -24.20 -19.86
C LYS A 121 9.18 -23.82 -19.05
N GLU A 122 10.25 -24.61 -19.14
CA GLU A 122 11.51 -24.32 -18.43
C GLU A 122 12.13 -22.99 -18.90
N GLN A 123 12.21 -22.76 -20.22
CA GLN A 123 12.72 -21.51 -20.79
C GLN A 123 11.85 -20.30 -20.46
N SER A 124 10.54 -20.50 -20.35
CA SER A 124 9.60 -19.41 -20.08
C SER A 124 9.72 -18.79 -18.70
N TYR A 125 10.34 -19.47 -17.73
CA TYR A 125 10.48 -18.92 -16.38
C TYR A 125 11.37 -17.67 -16.40
N ALA A 126 12.49 -17.69 -17.14
CA ALA A 126 13.34 -16.52 -17.29
C ALA A 126 12.61 -15.35 -17.97
N VAL A 127 11.76 -15.64 -18.97
CA VAL A 127 10.95 -14.63 -19.66
C VAL A 127 9.89 -14.05 -18.72
N ALA A 128 9.18 -14.90 -17.97
CA ALA A 128 8.18 -14.47 -17.00
C ALA A 128 8.80 -13.68 -15.84
N ASP A 129 9.99 -14.06 -15.38
CA ASP A 129 10.70 -13.36 -14.32
C ASP A 129 11.18 -11.97 -14.77
N ALA A 130 11.79 -11.90 -15.95
CA ALA A 130 12.25 -10.65 -16.55
C ALA A 130 11.08 -9.68 -16.81
N PHE A 131 9.94 -10.18 -17.30
CA PHE A 131 8.80 -9.35 -17.60
C PHE A 131 7.92 -9.09 -16.37
N ILE A 132 7.37 -10.13 -15.72
CA ILE A 132 6.36 -9.98 -14.67
C ILE A 132 6.98 -9.43 -13.39
N ALA A 133 7.97 -10.14 -12.84
CA ALA A 133 8.54 -9.81 -11.53
C ALA A 133 9.33 -8.49 -11.57
N ASN A 134 10.17 -8.31 -12.58
CA ASN A 134 11.08 -7.15 -12.62
C ASN A 134 10.47 -5.88 -13.24
N ASN A 135 9.44 -5.99 -14.09
CA ASN A 135 8.94 -4.83 -14.84
C ASN A 135 7.43 -4.61 -14.67
N PHE A 136 6.58 -5.60 -14.94
CA PHE A 136 5.13 -5.44 -14.86
C PHE A 136 4.65 -5.12 -13.44
N LEU A 137 5.15 -5.83 -12.42
CA LEU A 137 4.78 -5.58 -11.03
C LEU A 137 5.32 -4.24 -10.49
N ALA A 138 6.33 -3.66 -11.15
CA ALA A 138 6.83 -2.32 -10.86
C ALA A 138 5.95 -1.20 -11.46
N LEU A 139 5.02 -1.52 -12.36
CA LEU A 139 4.12 -0.52 -12.94
C LEU A 139 3.27 0.16 -11.86
N PRO A 140 3.23 1.50 -11.83
CA PRO A 140 2.40 2.23 -10.89
C PRO A 140 0.91 2.08 -11.21
N ASN A 141 0.09 2.50 -10.27
CA ASN A 141 -1.34 2.63 -10.44
C ASN A 141 -1.68 3.75 -11.44
N ASP A 142 -2.88 3.70 -12.00
CA ASP A 142 -3.36 4.73 -12.92
C ASP A 142 -3.69 6.00 -12.16
N LEU A 143 -3.42 7.16 -12.75
CA LEU A 143 -3.75 8.45 -12.14
C LEU A 143 -5.25 8.71 -12.24
N HIS A 144 -5.83 9.17 -11.14
CA HIS A 144 -7.19 9.67 -11.10
C HIS A 144 -7.30 10.96 -11.92
N GLU A 145 -8.45 11.24 -12.53
CA GLU A 145 -8.68 12.46 -13.32
C GLU A 145 -8.52 13.75 -12.49
N ARG A 146 -8.91 13.69 -11.22
CA ARG A 146 -8.77 14.77 -10.25
C ARG A 146 -7.31 15.04 -9.87
N THR A 147 -6.35 14.14 -10.11
CA THR A 147 -4.96 14.31 -9.69
C THR A 147 -4.26 15.42 -10.48
N PRO A 148 -3.73 16.49 -9.82
CA PRO A 148 -2.97 17.53 -10.50
C PRO A 148 -1.71 16.97 -11.18
N GLU A 149 -1.41 17.47 -12.38
CA GLU A 149 -0.24 17.01 -13.15
C GLU A 149 1.09 17.58 -12.63
N GLU A 150 1.10 18.87 -12.26
CA GLU A 150 2.33 19.60 -11.96
C GLU A 150 2.47 19.98 -10.48
N GLU A 151 1.55 20.79 -9.96
CA GLU A 151 1.62 21.31 -8.59
C GLU A 151 0.40 20.90 -7.78
N GLY A 152 0.61 20.76 -6.46
CA GLY A 152 -0.46 20.45 -5.53
C GLY A 152 -1.53 21.55 -5.48
N LYS A 153 -2.78 21.15 -5.27
CA LYS A 153 -3.93 22.06 -5.25
C LYS A 153 -4.56 22.10 -3.87
N ILE A 154 -4.65 23.30 -3.27
CA ILE A 154 -5.36 23.50 -2.01
C ILE A 154 -6.86 23.35 -2.28
N LEU A 155 -7.51 22.38 -1.63
CA LEU A 155 -8.96 22.15 -1.74
C LEU A 155 -9.73 22.83 -0.62
N TYR A 156 -9.10 22.97 0.54
CA TYR A 156 -9.68 23.57 1.72
C TYR A 156 -8.58 24.15 2.60
N GLU A 157 -8.87 25.27 3.26
CA GLU A 157 -7.99 25.91 4.22
C GLU A 157 -8.86 26.43 5.37
N ASN A 158 -8.53 26.02 6.60
CA ASN A 158 -9.12 26.57 7.82
C ASN A 158 -8.10 27.51 8.46
N VAL A 159 -8.40 28.81 8.34
CA VAL A 159 -7.68 29.89 9.02
C VAL A 159 -8.32 30.08 10.39
N ALA A 160 -7.72 29.47 11.42
CA ALA A 160 -8.22 29.57 12.79
C ALA A 160 -8.36 31.05 13.22
N PRO A 161 -9.40 31.48 13.94
CA PRO A 161 -9.57 32.91 14.30
C PRO A 161 -8.37 33.52 15.04
N SER A 162 -7.64 32.71 15.81
CA SER A 162 -6.42 33.04 16.55
C SER A 162 -5.17 33.23 15.68
N SER A 163 -5.23 32.88 14.39
CA SER A 163 -4.08 32.95 13.46
C SER A 163 -3.93 34.29 12.73
N ARG A 164 -4.93 35.18 12.86
CA ARG A 164 -4.90 36.53 12.27
C ARG A 164 -3.84 37.44 12.89
N GLN A 165 -3.23 37.02 14.00
CA GLN A 165 -2.07 37.68 14.58
C GLN A 165 -0.93 36.67 14.70
N PRO A 166 0.30 37.02 14.27
CA PRO A 166 1.45 36.15 14.42
C PRO A 166 1.65 35.84 15.91
N ARG A 167 1.88 34.55 16.25
CA ARG A 167 2.19 34.17 17.63
C ARG A 167 3.44 34.92 18.10
N SER A 168 3.40 35.43 19.33
CA SER A 168 4.54 36.14 19.88
C SER A 168 5.76 35.22 19.97
N LYS A 169 6.96 35.79 19.83
CA LYS A 169 8.21 35.03 19.95
C LYS A 169 8.28 34.28 21.28
N ASP A 170 7.74 34.87 22.34
CA ASP A 170 7.73 34.26 23.67
C ASP A 170 6.88 32.99 23.72
N VAL A 171 5.74 32.96 23.04
CA VAL A 171 4.87 31.75 22.97
C VAL A 171 5.57 30.63 22.19
N LEU A 172 6.21 30.96 21.05
CA LEU A 172 6.92 29.95 20.26
C LEU A 172 8.16 29.41 20.99
N GLN A 173 8.89 30.28 21.70
CA GLN A 173 10.01 29.86 22.54
C GLN A 173 9.55 29.00 23.72
N ALA A 174 8.43 29.35 24.35
CA ALA A 174 7.82 28.53 25.40
C ALA A 174 7.43 27.15 24.84
N GLY A 175 6.78 27.09 23.68
CA GLY A 175 6.41 25.84 23.02
C GLY A 175 7.62 24.95 22.70
N ALA A 176 8.71 25.53 22.19
CA ALA A 176 9.95 24.79 21.95
C ALA A 176 10.57 24.22 23.24
N ARG A 177 10.53 24.98 24.35
CA ARG A 177 10.97 24.48 25.66
C ARG A 177 10.06 23.36 26.17
N THR A 178 8.75 23.49 26.02
CA THR A 178 7.80 22.44 26.40
C THR A 178 8.05 21.14 25.64
N ILE A 179 8.40 21.21 24.35
CA ILE A 179 8.81 20.01 23.60
C ILE A 179 10.07 19.39 24.24
N GLN A 180 11.10 20.20 24.53
CA GLN A 180 12.34 19.70 25.14
C GLN A 180 12.14 19.09 26.52
N GLU A 181 11.21 19.64 27.31
CA GLU A 181 10.87 19.16 28.65
C GLU A 181 10.01 17.89 28.61
N GLN A 182 9.05 17.81 27.67
CA GLN A 182 8.08 16.71 27.62
C GLN A 182 8.47 15.55 26.69
N PHE A 183 9.49 15.73 25.84
CA PHE A 183 10.08 14.67 25.02
C PHE A 183 11.46 14.35 25.57
N GLU A 184 11.52 13.44 26.52
CA GLU A 184 12.77 12.96 27.12
C GLU A 184 13.48 12.03 26.13
N GLU A 185 14.41 12.60 25.35
CA GLU A 185 15.20 11.88 24.35
C GLU A 185 16.21 10.92 25.02
N TYR A 186 16.14 9.65 24.66
CA TYR A 186 17.15 8.64 25.01
C TYR A 186 18.18 8.47 23.88
N ASP A 187 17.71 8.49 22.63
CA ASP A 187 18.51 8.47 21.40
C ASP A 187 17.70 9.15 20.27
N ALA A 188 18.32 9.41 19.11
CA ALA A 188 17.69 10.09 17.97
C ALA A 188 16.38 9.45 17.48
N LEU A 189 16.17 8.15 17.75
CA LEU A 189 14.98 7.39 17.36
C LEU A 189 14.13 6.92 18.55
N CYS A 190 14.52 7.27 19.78
CA CYS A 190 13.90 6.78 21.01
C CYS A 190 13.72 7.91 22.02
N PHE A 191 12.48 8.19 22.39
CA PHE A 191 12.15 9.17 23.41
C PHE A 191 10.96 8.69 24.25
N TYR A 192 10.80 9.30 25.42
CA TYR A 192 9.63 9.13 26.28
C TYR A 192 8.83 10.44 26.29
N MET A 193 7.50 10.32 26.23
CA MET A 193 6.62 11.47 26.42
C MET A 193 6.20 11.56 27.88
N THR A 194 6.14 12.76 28.43
CA THR A 194 5.62 13.07 29.76
C THR A 194 4.50 14.11 29.69
N ASP A 195 3.82 14.36 30.81
CA ASP A 195 2.80 15.40 30.98
C ASP A 195 1.75 15.47 29.85
N ASP A 196 1.56 16.65 29.26
CA ASP A 196 0.58 16.93 28.22
C ASP A 196 0.85 16.10 26.95
N ALA A 197 2.12 15.90 26.58
CA ALA A 197 2.50 15.07 25.43
C ALA A 197 2.02 13.62 25.61
N ALA A 198 2.26 13.02 26.78
CA ALA A 198 1.81 11.66 27.07
C ALA A 198 0.28 11.55 27.10
N PHE A 199 -0.41 12.54 27.68
CA PHE A 199 -1.87 12.58 27.72
C PHE A 199 -2.47 12.71 26.31
N MET A 200 -1.92 13.59 25.48
CA MET A 200 -2.35 13.78 24.10
C MET A 200 -2.08 12.53 23.25
N ASP A 201 -0.95 11.84 23.43
CA ASP A 201 -0.62 10.61 22.68
C ASP A 201 -1.61 9.47 22.94
N LEU A 202 -2.20 9.45 24.13
CA LEU A 202 -3.30 8.54 24.45
C LEU A 202 -4.64 9.03 23.88
N GLN A 203 -5.01 10.29 24.11
CA GLN A 203 -6.35 10.79 23.84
C GLN A 203 -6.60 11.14 22.36
N LEU A 204 -5.63 11.68 21.64
CA LEU A 204 -5.82 12.08 20.23
C LEU A 204 -6.23 10.88 19.35
N PRO A 205 -5.57 9.71 19.41
CA PRO A 205 -6.02 8.53 18.67
C PRO A 205 -7.41 8.04 19.09
N ILE A 206 -7.76 8.12 20.38
CA ILE A 206 -9.09 7.74 20.88
C ILE A 206 -10.15 8.65 20.25
N ARG A 207 -10.01 9.97 20.38
CA ARG A 207 -10.99 10.95 19.88
C ARG A 207 -11.10 10.96 18.35
N CYS A 208 -9.98 10.70 17.68
CA CYS A 208 -9.98 10.52 16.23
C CYS A 208 -10.84 9.30 15.85
N CYS A 209 -10.60 8.12 16.43
CA CYS A 209 -11.44 6.94 16.22
C CYS A 209 -12.92 7.18 16.54
N GLU A 210 -13.24 7.86 17.65
CA GLU A 210 -14.64 8.22 17.98
C GLU A 210 -15.29 9.09 16.91
N THR A 211 -14.53 9.98 16.27
CA THR A 211 -15.02 10.81 15.16
C THR A 211 -15.39 9.94 13.95
N PHE A 212 -14.56 8.95 13.60
CA PHE A 212 -14.89 7.97 12.57
C PHE A 212 -16.08 7.08 12.94
N GLN A 213 -16.21 6.67 14.20
CA GLN A 213 -17.35 5.84 14.65
C GLN A 213 -18.69 6.57 14.51
N ARG A 214 -18.71 7.89 14.73
CA ARG A 214 -19.90 8.72 14.46
C ARG A 214 -20.30 8.70 12.98
N ASP A 215 -19.38 8.35 12.09
CA ASP A 215 -19.59 8.16 10.64
C ASP A 215 -19.76 6.71 10.22
N ASN A 216 -20.14 5.85 11.17
CA ASN A 216 -20.41 4.44 10.94
C ASN A 216 -19.17 3.63 10.53
N PHE A 217 -17.97 4.09 10.87
CA PHE A 217 -16.78 3.26 10.76
C PHE A 217 -16.72 2.26 11.92
N ILE A 218 -16.31 1.04 11.59
CA ILE A 218 -16.11 -0.03 12.56
C ILE A 218 -14.67 0.04 13.06
N VAL A 219 -14.51 0.05 14.39
CA VAL A 219 -13.18 -0.04 15.01
C VAL A 219 -12.58 -1.42 14.74
N PHE A 220 -11.36 -1.44 14.23
CA PHE A 220 -10.65 -2.61 13.80
C PHE A 220 -9.33 -2.75 14.55
N SER A 221 -8.85 -4.00 14.70
CA SER A 221 -7.56 -4.29 15.32
C SER A 221 -6.68 -5.06 14.35
N ASN A 222 -5.49 -4.53 14.11
CA ASN A 222 -4.59 -4.95 13.05
C ASN A 222 -3.33 -5.61 13.64
N PRO A 223 -2.72 -6.59 12.96
CA PRO A 223 -1.42 -7.13 13.35
C PRO A 223 -0.29 -6.12 13.08
N ASP A 224 0.76 -6.12 13.90
CA ASP A 224 1.92 -5.25 13.69
C ASP A 224 2.91 -5.76 12.62
N PHE A 225 2.75 -7.01 12.19
CA PHE A 225 3.69 -7.68 11.30
C PHE A 225 3.05 -8.06 9.97
N VAL A 226 3.84 -7.93 8.89
CA VAL A 226 3.45 -8.36 7.54
C VAL A 226 4.57 -9.11 6.85
N ARG A 227 4.20 -9.87 5.83
CA ARG A 227 5.15 -10.64 5.03
C ARG A 227 5.56 -9.88 3.77
N SER A 228 6.74 -10.16 3.22
CA SER A 228 7.35 -9.41 2.11
C SER A 228 6.47 -9.31 0.87
N PHE A 229 5.68 -10.33 0.57
CA PHE A 229 4.74 -10.28 -0.56
C PHE A 229 3.72 -9.13 -0.43
N LEU A 230 3.31 -8.75 0.80
CA LEU A 230 2.41 -7.63 1.03
C LEU A 230 3.09 -6.29 0.89
N VAL A 231 4.34 -6.20 1.33
CA VAL A 231 5.18 -5.01 1.17
C VAL A 231 5.32 -4.70 -0.32
N GLU A 232 5.60 -5.72 -1.13
CA GLU A 232 5.66 -5.61 -2.59
C GLU A 232 4.27 -5.35 -3.23
N ALA A 233 3.21 -6.01 -2.77
CA ALA A 233 1.85 -5.78 -3.26
C ALA A 233 1.39 -4.33 -3.04
N ALA A 234 1.75 -3.73 -1.91
CA ALA A 234 1.46 -2.34 -1.58
C ALA A 234 2.44 -1.35 -2.22
N MET A 235 3.47 -1.83 -2.90
CA MET A 235 4.58 -1.02 -3.45
C MET A 235 5.27 -0.16 -2.38
N VAL A 236 5.39 -0.69 -1.17
CA VAL A 236 6.13 -0.04 -0.08
C VAL A 236 7.60 -0.42 -0.22
N ASP A 237 8.48 0.57 -0.08
CA ASP A 237 9.91 0.31 -0.03
C ASP A 237 10.27 -0.48 1.26
N LYS A 238 10.78 -1.69 1.06
CA LYS A 238 11.19 -2.60 2.14
C LYS A 238 12.28 -2.01 3.04
N GLU A 239 13.10 -1.10 2.52
CA GLU A 239 14.18 -0.47 3.30
C GLU A 239 13.61 0.48 4.36
N THR A 240 12.36 0.91 4.21
CA THR A 240 11.66 1.73 5.21
C THR A 240 11.09 0.91 6.38
N LEU A 241 11.11 -0.42 6.34
CA LEU A 241 10.49 -1.30 7.35
C LEU A 241 11.50 -2.14 8.11
N HIS A 242 11.26 -2.41 9.39
CA HIS A 242 12.15 -3.28 10.16
C HIS A 242 11.99 -4.74 9.76
N LEU A 243 13.09 -5.38 9.34
CA LEU A 243 13.14 -6.81 9.08
C LEU A 243 13.25 -7.58 10.40
N ILE A 244 12.30 -8.50 10.63
CA ILE A 244 12.32 -9.40 11.78
C ILE A 244 13.07 -10.67 11.39
N ARG A 245 14.14 -10.97 12.14
CA ARG A 245 14.90 -12.22 11.98
C ARG A 245 14.17 -13.34 12.71
N GLU A 246 13.80 -14.36 11.96
CA GLU A 246 13.28 -15.61 12.51
C GLU A 246 14.47 -16.55 12.78
N ASP A 247 14.43 -17.28 13.89
CA ASP A 247 15.43 -18.31 14.19
C ASP A 247 15.33 -19.41 13.10
N GLU A 248 16.46 -19.89 12.59
CA GLU A 248 16.53 -20.94 11.54
C GLU A 248 15.92 -20.54 10.16
N GLU A 249 16.10 -19.29 9.74
CA GLU A 249 15.64 -18.83 8.41
C GLU A 249 16.53 -19.37 7.26
N PRO A 250 15.97 -20.10 6.26
CA PRO A 250 16.71 -20.48 5.05
C PRO A 250 17.28 -19.25 4.35
N ALA A 251 18.54 -19.33 3.91
CA ALA A 251 19.25 -18.19 3.29
C ALA A 251 18.54 -17.65 2.04
N ASP A 252 17.80 -18.52 1.35
CA ASP A 252 17.08 -18.25 0.12
C ASP A 252 15.65 -17.72 0.36
N LYS A 253 15.11 -17.79 1.58
CA LYS A 253 13.71 -17.41 1.84
C LYS A 253 13.37 -16.00 1.34
N VAL A 254 12.35 -15.92 0.50
CA VAL A 254 11.91 -14.67 -0.11
C VAL A 254 10.86 -13.97 0.74
N ASN A 255 9.96 -14.73 1.34
CA ASN A 255 8.83 -14.18 2.06
C ASN A 255 9.14 -13.89 3.54
N LEU A 256 9.89 -12.82 3.76
CA LEU A 256 10.39 -12.41 5.07
C LEU A 256 9.33 -11.69 5.89
N LEU A 257 9.54 -11.61 7.21
CA LEU A 257 8.66 -10.90 8.15
C LEU A 257 9.15 -9.47 8.40
N HIS A 258 8.24 -8.50 8.32
CA HIS A 258 8.49 -7.08 8.55
C HIS A 258 7.60 -6.56 9.67
N LEU A 259 8.14 -5.67 10.49
CA LEU A 259 7.39 -4.91 11.48
C LEU A 259 7.01 -3.55 10.89
N CYS A 260 5.72 -3.36 10.62
CA CYS A 260 5.14 -2.12 10.09
C CYS A 260 4.25 -1.39 11.10
N GLY A 261 3.59 -2.15 11.98
CA GLY A 261 2.68 -1.67 13.01
C GLY A 261 1.22 -1.67 12.58
N GLY A 262 0.32 -1.91 13.54
CA GLY A 262 -1.12 -2.08 13.31
C GLY A 262 -1.84 -0.82 12.81
N GLY A 263 -1.22 0.35 12.92
CA GLY A 263 -1.75 1.62 12.41
C GLY A 263 -1.35 1.93 10.97
N THR A 264 -1.20 0.90 10.12
CA THR A 264 -0.73 1.04 8.74
C THR A 264 -1.64 0.32 7.74
N LEU A 265 -1.63 0.79 6.49
CA LEU A 265 -2.30 0.13 5.37
C LEU A 265 -1.87 -1.34 5.21
N LEU A 266 -0.58 -1.63 5.39
CA LEU A 266 -0.03 -2.98 5.24
C LEU A 266 -0.76 -4.01 6.12
N SER A 267 -1.08 -3.64 7.36
CA SER A 267 -1.77 -4.53 8.29
C SER A 267 -3.21 -4.83 7.85
N TYR A 268 -3.92 -3.84 7.31
CA TYR A 268 -5.24 -4.06 6.71
C TYR A 268 -5.14 -5.02 5.52
N LEU A 269 -4.19 -4.79 4.62
CA LEU A 269 -4.00 -5.66 3.45
C LEU A 269 -3.71 -7.10 3.87
N GLY A 270 -2.97 -7.30 4.97
CA GLY A 270 -2.74 -8.63 5.54
C GLY A 270 -4.03 -9.36 5.91
N TYR A 271 -5.01 -8.67 6.50
CA TYR A 271 -6.32 -9.25 6.83
C TYR A 271 -7.15 -9.59 5.59
N PHE A 272 -7.14 -8.69 4.58
CA PHE A 272 -7.97 -8.85 3.37
C PHE A 272 -7.35 -9.74 2.29
N THR A 273 -6.12 -10.20 2.49
CA THR A 273 -5.43 -11.06 1.53
C THR A 273 -6.19 -12.36 1.30
N LYS A 274 -6.49 -12.65 0.03
CA LYS A 274 -7.32 -13.80 -0.41
C LYS A 274 -8.73 -13.85 0.19
N LEU A 275 -9.21 -12.77 0.80
CA LEU A 275 -10.56 -12.78 1.35
C LEU A 275 -11.58 -12.64 0.21
N SER A 276 -12.64 -13.45 0.27
CA SER A 276 -13.82 -13.28 -0.57
C SER A 276 -14.97 -12.82 0.31
N VAL A 277 -15.45 -11.60 0.10
CA VAL A 277 -16.57 -11.05 0.87
C VAL A 277 -17.88 -11.13 0.09
N PHE A 278 -19.00 -11.15 0.83
CA PHE A 278 -20.31 -10.98 0.22
C PHE A 278 -20.47 -9.53 -0.27
N PRO A 279 -21.10 -9.29 -1.44
CA PRO A 279 -21.37 -7.93 -1.92
C PRO A 279 -22.14 -7.08 -0.92
N SER A 280 -23.00 -7.70 -0.10
CA SER A 280 -23.79 -7.04 0.94
C SER A 280 -22.95 -6.53 2.13
N ALA A 281 -21.69 -6.96 2.25
CA ALA A 281 -20.76 -6.42 3.25
C ALA A 281 -20.09 -5.12 2.81
N LEU A 282 -20.19 -4.75 1.53
CA LEU A 282 -19.62 -3.53 0.97
C LEU A 282 -20.69 -2.41 0.97
N PRO A 283 -20.32 -1.14 1.27
CA PRO A 283 -18.96 -0.68 1.55
C PRO A 283 -18.46 -1.05 2.95
N LEU A 284 -17.21 -1.49 3.04
CA LEU A 284 -16.52 -1.63 4.32
C LEU A 284 -15.95 -0.27 4.72
N LYS A 285 -16.24 0.16 5.95
CA LYS A 285 -15.68 1.37 6.56
C LYS A 285 -15.01 1.01 7.87
N LEU A 286 -13.68 0.95 7.88
CA LEU A 286 -12.89 0.50 9.02
C LEU A 286 -11.94 1.57 9.50
N VAL A 287 -11.72 1.64 10.81
CA VAL A 287 -10.71 2.53 11.43
C VAL A 287 -9.94 1.77 12.48
N ALA A 288 -8.62 1.89 12.48
CA ALA A 288 -7.75 1.25 13.44
C ALA A 288 -6.80 2.28 14.01
N ARG A 289 -6.63 2.25 15.32
CA ARG A 289 -5.50 2.89 15.98
C ARG A 289 -4.43 1.85 16.22
N GLY A 290 -3.18 2.23 16.04
CA GLY A 290 -2.06 1.35 16.29
C GLY A 290 -0.74 2.07 16.13
N LYS A 291 0.33 1.33 16.37
CA LYS A 291 1.67 1.85 16.19
C LYS A 291 2.04 1.86 14.71
N ARG A 292 2.99 2.71 14.37
CA ARG A 292 3.75 2.67 13.12
C ARG A 292 5.22 2.54 13.46
N TYR A 293 5.87 1.62 12.76
CA TYR A 293 7.30 1.38 12.83
C TYR A 293 7.91 1.63 11.46
N ARG A 294 8.96 2.44 11.40
CA ARG A 294 9.76 2.68 10.19
C ARG A 294 11.24 2.70 10.55
N GLN A 295 12.07 2.18 9.66
CA GLN A 295 13.51 2.31 9.82
C GLN A 295 13.89 3.79 9.81
N HIS A 296 14.81 4.17 10.69
CA HIS A 296 15.34 5.53 10.81
C HIS A 296 14.29 6.60 11.18
N GLN A 297 13.13 6.19 11.70
CA GLN A 297 12.12 7.10 12.23
C GLN A 297 11.69 6.66 13.62
N VAL A 298 11.22 7.63 14.40
CA VAL A 298 10.65 7.39 15.72
C VAL A 298 9.35 6.59 15.59
N GLN A 299 9.11 5.68 16.54
CA GLN A 299 7.83 4.99 16.65
C GLN A 299 6.73 6.01 16.96
N SER A 300 5.59 5.93 16.26
CA SER A 300 4.43 6.80 16.54
C SER A 300 3.15 5.99 16.70
N ASN A 301 2.25 6.46 17.57
CA ASN A 301 0.85 6.08 17.54
C ASN A 301 0.15 6.78 16.37
N THR A 302 -0.81 6.10 15.77
CA THR A 302 -1.42 6.53 14.51
C THR A 302 -2.85 6.03 14.43
N VAL A 303 -3.69 6.76 13.70
CA VAL A 303 -5.03 6.28 13.31
C VAL A 303 -5.05 6.18 11.80
N HIS A 304 -5.48 5.02 11.31
CA HIS A 304 -5.55 4.72 9.89
C HIS A 304 -6.95 4.22 9.56
N MET A 305 -7.53 4.73 8.48
CA MET A 305 -8.80 4.24 7.96
C MET A 305 -8.57 3.33 6.76
N PHE A 306 -9.53 2.42 6.53
CA PHE A 306 -9.58 1.55 5.37
C PHE A 306 -11.03 1.44 4.89
N GLY A 307 -11.21 1.69 3.62
CA GLY A 307 -12.47 1.65 2.89
C GLY A 307 -12.39 0.69 1.72
N ALA A 308 -13.44 -0.10 1.51
CA ALA A 308 -13.57 -0.94 0.31
C ALA A 308 -14.99 -0.89 -0.24
N CYS A 309 -15.14 -0.56 -1.53
CA CYS A 309 -16.44 -0.36 -2.18
C CYS A 309 -16.59 -1.26 -3.43
N ARG A 310 -17.82 -1.43 -3.94
CA ARG A 310 -18.07 -2.33 -5.08
C ARG A 310 -17.67 -1.70 -6.40
N SER A 311 -17.88 -0.39 -6.53
CA SER A 311 -17.59 0.37 -7.75
C SER A 311 -16.64 1.53 -7.49
N TYR A 312 -16.15 2.11 -8.58
CA TYR A 312 -15.28 3.28 -8.55
C TYR A 312 -16.01 4.50 -7.96
N GLU A 313 -17.26 4.72 -8.37
CA GLU A 313 -18.09 5.84 -7.93
C GLU A 313 -18.46 5.75 -6.45
N GLU A 314 -18.76 4.54 -5.95
CA GLU A 314 -18.95 4.32 -4.51
C GLU A 314 -17.67 4.64 -3.72
N ALA A 315 -16.50 4.29 -4.26
CA ALA A 315 -15.23 4.61 -3.62
C ALA A 315 -14.92 6.11 -3.65
N GLU A 316 -15.25 6.82 -4.73
CA GLU A 316 -15.11 8.28 -4.80
C GLU A 316 -16.02 8.97 -3.77
N ALA A 317 -17.28 8.51 -3.66
CA ALA A 317 -18.20 9.00 -2.64
C ALA A 317 -17.67 8.75 -1.23
N LEU A 318 -17.10 7.56 -0.95
CA LEU A 318 -16.46 7.25 0.32
C LEU A 318 -15.25 8.15 0.60
N PHE A 319 -14.44 8.42 -0.43
CA PHE A 319 -13.29 9.31 -0.32
C PHE A 319 -13.74 10.72 0.08
N ASP A 320 -14.73 11.28 -0.60
CA ASP A 320 -15.27 12.62 -0.32
C ASP A 320 -15.96 12.68 1.06
N GLU A 321 -16.70 11.64 1.46
CA GLU A 321 -17.28 11.50 2.81
C GLU A 321 -16.18 11.49 3.89
N THR A 322 -15.11 10.73 3.65
CA THR A 322 -13.99 10.61 4.60
C THR A 322 -13.25 11.94 4.79
N LEU A 323 -13.15 12.77 3.74
CA LEU A 323 -12.61 14.13 3.90
C LEU A 323 -13.44 14.99 4.85
N LEU A 324 -14.77 14.83 4.87
CA LEU A 324 -15.62 15.52 5.82
C LEU A 324 -15.41 15.00 7.25
N THR A 325 -15.12 13.72 7.43
CA THR A 325 -14.70 13.14 8.73
C THR A 325 -13.38 13.75 9.19
N TYR A 326 -12.39 13.84 8.29
CA TYR A 326 -11.09 14.47 8.58
C TYR A 326 -11.31 15.91 9.02
N ARG A 327 -12.09 16.69 8.26
CA ARG A 327 -12.39 18.08 8.61
C ARG A 327 -13.02 18.21 9.99
N ARG A 328 -14.02 17.39 10.31
CA ARG A 328 -14.63 17.42 11.65
C ARG A 328 -13.65 17.14 12.78
N PHE A 329 -12.65 16.29 12.57
CA PHE A 329 -11.59 16.09 13.54
C PHE A 329 -10.68 17.33 13.64
N TYR A 330 -10.18 17.82 12.50
CA TYR A 330 -9.22 18.93 12.45
C TYR A 330 -9.81 20.30 12.80
N ASP A 331 -11.09 20.55 12.53
CA ASP A 331 -11.81 21.78 12.90
C ASP A 331 -11.90 21.97 14.43
N GLN A 332 -11.63 20.93 15.22
CA GLN A 332 -11.55 21.00 16.68
C GLN A 332 -10.17 21.47 17.19
N LEU A 333 -9.15 21.52 16.32
CA LEU A 333 -7.81 21.95 16.71
C LEU A 333 -7.66 23.48 16.60
N PRO A 334 -7.03 24.15 17.57
CA PRO A 334 -6.82 25.60 17.55
C PRO A 334 -5.58 26.00 16.71
N VAL A 335 -5.38 25.33 15.56
CA VAL A 335 -4.25 25.51 14.65
C VAL A 335 -4.77 25.53 13.22
N GLU A 336 -4.15 26.35 12.37
CA GLU A 336 -4.48 26.38 10.94
C GLU A 336 -4.11 25.06 10.27
N TYR A 337 -4.98 24.61 9.38
CA TYR A 337 -4.71 23.44 8.58
C TYR A 337 -5.32 23.58 7.19
N ARG A 338 -4.77 22.84 6.24
CA ARG A 338 -5.26 22.77 4.87
C ARG A 338 -5.29 21.34 4.37
N LEU A 339 -6.17 21.12 3.39
CA LEU A 339 -6.24 19.87 2.63
C LEU A 339 -5.67 20.15 1.24
N VAL A 340 -4.58 19.46 0.90
CA VAL A 340 -3.84 19.67 -0.34
C VAL A 340 -3.93 18.41 -1.19
N GLN A 341 -4.50 18.56 -2.38
CA GLN A 341 -4.45 17.52 -3.39
C GLN A 341 -3.04 17.42 -3.96
N VAL A 342 -2.47 16.23 -3.91
CA VAL A 342 -1.06 15.99 -4.22
C VAL A 342 -0.85 15.81 -5.72
N ALA A 343 0.21 16.42 -6.27
CA ALA A 343 0.57 16.29 -7.67
C ALA A 343 1.04 14.87 -8.03
N ALA A 344 0.92 14.50 -9.30
CA ALA A 344 1.24 13.16 -9.80
C ALA A 344 2.67 12.71 -9.47
N CYS A 345 3.65 13.62 -9.45
CA CYS A 345 5.05 13.30 -9.16
C CYS A 345 5.33 12.93 -7.69
N ASP A 346 4.44 13.32 -6.77
CA ASP A 346 4.61 13.13 -5.32
C ASP A 346 3.72 12.00 -4.76
N LEU A 347 2.97 11.33 -5.64
CA LEU A 347 2.17 10.15 -5.30
C LEU A 347 3.06 8.92 -5.12
N GLN A 348 2.72 8.09 -4.14
CA GLN A 348 3.29 6.75 -4.04
C GLN A 348 2.84 5.90 -5.23
N PRO A 349 3.62 4.90 -5.65
CA PRO A 349 3.34 4.13 -6.86
C PRO A 349 1.97 3.46 -6.88
N ALA A 350 1.45 3.02 -5.72
CA ALA A 350 0.14 2.39 -5.62
C ALA A 350 -1.04 3.39 -5.62
N GLU A 351 -0.80 4.66 -5.33
CA GLU A 351 -1.84 5.67 -5.17
C GLU A 351 -2.30 6.19 -6.53
N SER A 352 -3.61 6.31 -6.75
CA SER A 352 -4.20 6.94 -7.93
C SER A 352 -4.40 8.45 -7.73
N MET A 353 -4.73 8.83 -6.50
CA MET A 353 -4.91 10.19 -6.00
C MET A 353 -4.60 10.19 -4.51
N ARG A 354 -4.07 11.31 -3.99
CA ARG A 354 -3.88 11.54 -2.55
C ARG A 354 -4.24 12.97 -2.18
N ILE A 355 -4.80 13.14 -0.99
CA ILE A 355 -4.92 14.41 -0.31
C ILE A 355 -4.09 14.35 0.97
N ASP A 356 -3.19 15.30 1.14
CA ASP A 356 -2.42 15.47 2.37
C ASP A 356 -3.17 16.44 3.29
N VAL A 357 -3.18 16.11 4.59
CA VAL A 357 -3.58 17.05 5.65
C VAL A 357 -2.31 17.71 6.15
N GLU A 358 -2.26 19.03 6.06
CA GLU A 358 -1.12 19.81 6.47
C GLU A 358 -1.53 20.83 7.53
N LEU A 359 -0.79 20.90 8.63
CA LEU A 359 -0.98 21.88 9.68
C LEU A 359 0.13 22.93 9.60
N TYR A 360 -0.20 24.17 9.94
CA TYR A 360 0.76 25.27 9.89
C TYR A 360 1.69 25.25 11.12
N ASP A 361 2.99 25.29 10.85
CA ASP A 361 4.06 25.44 11.83
C ASP A 361 4.50 26.91 11.92
N TRP A 362 4.15 27.57 13.02
CA TRP A 362 4.53 28.98 13.24
C TRP A 362 6.01 29.16 13.50
N GLN A 363 6.72 28.13 13.98
CA GLN A 363 8.16 28.20 14.24
C GLN A 363 8.93 28.23 12.92
N ASN A 364 8.58 27.34 11.99
CA ASN A 364 9.26 27.20 10.71
C ASN A 364 8.59 27.97 9.56
N ARG A 365 7.43 28.61 9.80
CA ARG A 365 6.64 29.37 8.81
C ARG A 365 6.31 28.55 7.57
N GLY A 366 5.80 27.36 7.78
CA GLY A 366 5.48 26.41 6.72
C GLY A 366 4.43 25.41 7.12
N TYR A 367 3.89 24.70 6.14
CA TYR A 367 2.92 23.63 6.36
C TYR A 367 3.64 22.28 6.51
N VAL A 368 3.21 21.49 7.48
CA VAL A 368 3.76 20.17 7.79
C VAL A 368 2.67 19.13 7.62
N LYS A 369 2.95 18.10 6.81
CA LYS A 369 2.06 16.96 6.63
C LYS A 369 1.94 16.16 7.93
N ILE A 370 0.71 15.84 8.32
CA ILE A 370 0.41 15.07 9.55
C ILE A 370 -0.51 13.87 9.31
N GLY A 371 -1.11 13.80 8.12
CA GLY A 371 -2.01 12.75 7.68
C GLY A 371 -2.23 12.79 6.18
N ASP A 372 -2.90 11.76 5.66
CA ASP A 372 -3.27 11.65 4.25
C ASP A 372 -4.50 10.78 4.05
N LEU A 373 -5.11 10.95 2.87
CA LEU A 373 -6.15 10.07 2.35
C LEU A 373 -5.85 9.75 0.89
N SER A 374 -5.71 8.47 0.59
CA SER A 374 -5.32 7.96 -0.73
C SER A 374 -6.42 7.10 -1.35
N PHE A 375 -6.63 7.31 -2.64
CA PHE A 375 -7.50 6.50 -3.48
C PHE A 375 -6.65 5.50 -4.26
N TYR A 376 -6.97 4.21 -4.15
CA TYR A 376 -6.21 3.13 -4.79
C TYR A 376 -6.99 2.44 -5.93
N GLY A 377 -8.30 2.65 -6.03
CA GLY A 377 -9.14 1.88 -6.94
C GLY A 377 -9.00 0.37 -6.68
N ASP A 378 -9.01 -0.44 -7.72
CA ASP A 378 -8.91 -1.90 -7.60
C ASP A 378 -7.45 -2.44 -7.60
N PHE A 379 -6.46 -1.55 -7.58
CA PHE A 379 -5.05 -1.88 -7.74
C PHE A 379 -4.54 -2.82 -6.65
N LEU A 380 -4.77 -2.46 -5.38
CA LEU A 380 -4.31 -3.25 -4.24
C LEU A 380 -5.09 -4.57 -4.15
N SER A 381 -6.40 -4.54 -4.34
CA SER A 381 -7.26 -5.74 -4.29
C SER A 381 -6.87 -6.78 -5.33
N LYS A 382 -6.51 -6.37 -6.55
CA LYS A 382 -5.98 -7.27 -7.60
C LYS A 382 -4.68 -7.94 -7.16
N ARG A 383 -3.79 -7.19 -6.50
CA ARG A 383 -2.49 -7.69 -6.02
C ARG A 383 -2.60 -8.62 -4.82
N ILE A 384 -3.57 -8.43 -3.93
CA ILE A 384 -3.75 -9.29 -2.74
C ILE A 384 -4.86 -10.34 -2.89
N ALA A 385 -5.48 -10.45 -4.06
CA ALA A 385 -6.63 -11.32 -4.33
C ALA A 385 -7.82 -11.09 -3.37
N PHE A 386 -8.08 -9.82 -3.01
CA PHE A 386 -9.28 -9.44 -2.26
C PHE A 386 -10.44 -9.31 -3.25
N ILE A 387 -11.48 -10.13 -3.09
CA ILE A 387 -12.57 -10.25 -4.08
C ILE A 387 -13.95 -10.23 -3.45
N TYR A 388 -14.96 -9.99 -4.28
CA TYR A 388 -16.37 -10.28 -3.97
C TYR A 388 -17.04 -10.98 -5.16
N GLN A 389 -18.10 -11.74 -4.89
CA GLN A 389 -18.85 -12.48 -5.91
C GLN A 389 -20.06 -11.67 -6.37
N ASP A 390 -20.07 -11.23 -7.63
CA ASP A 390 -21.23 -10.61 -8.27
C ASP A 390 -21.88 -11.58 -9.24
N GLY A 391 -22.85 -12.35 -8.73
CA GLY A 391 -23.43 -13.49 -9.44
C GLY A 391 -22.38 -14.58 -9.71
N LYS A 392 -21.99 -14.76 -10.98
CA LYS A 392 -20.94 -15.71 -11.39
C LYS A 392 -19.57 -15.04 -11.60
N ALA A 393 -19.51 -13.71 -11.57
CA ALA A 393 -18.30 -12.97 -11.82
C ALA A 393 -17.56 -12.66 -10.51
N GLN A 394 -16.26 -12.93 -10.50
CA GLN A 394 -15.38 -12.44 -9.43
C GLN A 394 -14.97 -11.00 -9.75
N ARG A 395 -15.17 -10.11 -8.79
CA ARG A 395 -14.79 -8.70 -8.91
C ARG A 395 -13.87 -8.29 -7.78
N PHE A 396 -13.12 -7.22 -8.00
CA PHE A 396 -12.18 -6.65 -7.03
C PHE A 396 -12.78 -5.36 -6.47
N PRO A 397 -12.86 -5.17 -5.15
CA PRO A 397 -13.38 -3.95 -4.56
C PRO A 397 -12.40 -2.78 -4.71
N HIS A 398 -12.93 -1.57 -4.83
CA HIS A 398 -12.12 -0.36 -4.91
C HIS A 398 -11.75 0.13 -3.51
N ILE A 399 -10.46 0.37 -3.27
CA ILE A 399 -9.90 0.69 -1.97
C ILE A 399 -9.64 2.19 -1.82
N VAL A 400 -10.05 2.73 -0.68
CA VAL A 400 -9.67 4.05 -0.16
C VAL A 400 -9.02 3.82 1.20
N ALA A 401 -7.86 4.40 1.45
CA ALA A 401 -7.21 4.24 2.76
C ALA A 401 -6.35 5.48 3.06
N GLY A 402 -6.16 5.77 4.34
CA GLY A 402 -5.44 6.97 4.72
C GLY A 402 -5.05 6.99 6.17
N GLN A 403 -3.91 7.63 6.44
CA GLN A 403 -3.50 7.97 7.79
C GLN A 403 -4.25 9.24 8.25
N ALA A 404 -5.19 9.06 9.17
CA ALA A 404 -5.91 10.18 9.75
C ALA A 404 -5.00 11.03 10.63
N ILE A 405 -4.15 10.42 11.48
CA ILE A 405 -3.20 11.15 12.35
C ILE A 405 -1.85 10.44 12.49
N SER A 406 -0.79 11.23 12.63
CA SER A 406 0.51 10.87 13.22
C SER A 406 0.60 11.50 14.60
N SER A 407 0.53 10.72 15.68
CA SER A 407 0.46 11.27 17.04
C SER A 407 1.69 12.12 17.39
N VAL A 408 2.90 11.60 17.14
CA VAL A 408 4.15 12.28 17.48
C VAL A 408 4.29 13.62 16.75
N GLU A 409 4.08 13.64 15.44
CA GLU A 409 4.22 14.86 14.63
C GLU A 409 3.13 15.88 14.99
N LEU A 410 1.89 15.42 15.18
CA LEU A 410 0.78 16.28 15.59
C LEU A 410 1.04 16.92 16.95
N ILE A 411 1.49 16.15 17.95
CA ILE A 411 1.77 16.64 19.30
C ILE A 411 2.92 17.65 19.29
N LYS A 412 4.02 17.33 18.60
CA LYS A 412 5.15 18.26 18.46
C LYS A 412 4.69 19.58 17.83
N LEU A 413 3.82 19.52 16.82
CA LEU A 413 3.31 20.72 16.15
C LEU A 413 2.34 21.53 17.04
N LEU A 414 1.48 20.86 17.80
CA LEU A 414 0.59 21.51 18.77
C LEU A 414 1.41 22.21 19.86
N LEU A 415 2.32 21.50 20.52
CA LEU A 415 3.18 22.07 21.56
C LEU A 415 4.10 23.16 21.01
N GLY A 416 4.67 22.97 19.82
CA GLY A 416 5.54 23.94 19.18
C GLY A 416 4.81 25.24 18.83
N ASN A 417 3.54 25.12 18.46
CA ASN A 417 2.66 26.27 18.32
C ASN A 417 2.26 26.86 19.68
N GLY A 418 2.46 26.19 20.82
CA GLY A 418 2.06 26.64 22.15
C GLY A 418 0.62 26.29 22.48
N VAL A 419 0.12 25.16 21.98
CA VAL A 419 -1.17 24.56 22.30
C VAL A 419 -0.95 23.45 23.32
N LEU A 420 -1.56 23.57 24.49
CA LEU A 420 -1.46 22.62 25.59
C LEU A 420 -2.71 21.73 25.67
N ALA A 421 -2.68 20.66 26.47
CA ALA A 421 -3.81 19.73 26.56
C ALA A 421 -5.11 20.40 27.02
N LYS A 422 -5.01 21.38 27.93
CA LYS A 422 -6.13 22.20 28.42
C LYS A 422 -6.81 23.04 27.32
N ASP A 423 -6.11 23.32 26.22
CA ASP A 423 -6.62 24.10 25.10
C ASP A 423 -7.39 23.22 24.10
N LEU A 424 -7.45 21.90 24.35
CA LEU A 424 -8.12 20.89 23.53
C LEU A 424 -9.29 20.28 24.32
N PRO A 425 -10.42 21.00 24.50
CA PRO A 425 -11.51 20.58 25.38
C PRO A 425 -12.15 19.25 24.97
N PHE A 426 -12.09 18.90 23.68
CA PHE A 426 -12.60 17.62 23.17
C PHE A 426 -11.78 16.40 23.63
N LEU A 427 -10.57 16.59 24.17
CA LEU A 427 -9.79 15.52 24.78
C LEU A 427 -10.30 15.16 26.18
N SER A 428 -10.85 16.13 26.92
CA SER A 428 -11.37 15.92 28.28
C SER A 428 -12.61 15.02 28.28
N TYR A 429 -12.70 14.12 29.26
CA TYR A 429 -13.94 13.39 29.53
C TYR A 429 -14.96 14.36 30.14
N HIS A 430 -16.06 14.63 29.46
CA HIS A 430 -17.29 14.98 30.19
C HIS A 430 -17.82 13.67 30.78
N SER A 431 -17.39 13.36 31.99
CA SER A 431 -17.98 12.33 32.85
C SER A 431 -19.42 12.67 33.19
#